data_AF-A0A7J8TLF4-F1
#
_entry.id   AF-A0A7J8TLF4-F1
#
_cell.length_a   1.000
_cell.length_b   1.000
_cell.length_c   1.000
_cell.angle_alpha   90.00
_cell.angle_beta   90.00
_cell.angle_gamma   90.00
#
_symmetry.space_group_name_H-M   'P 1'
#
loop_
_entity.id
_entity.type
_entity.pdbx_description
1 polymer ?
#
loop_
_entity_poly.entity_id
_entity_poly.type
_entity_poly.pdbx_seq_one_letter_code
_entity_poly.pdbx_strand_id
1 'polypeptide(L)'
;MAHRMAFPLFIVSHFLFVGFILAETFSAVASEVDPLIRQARFNKSYGSKAEHDYRFKVFRSNLRRAARHQKLDPSATHGVTQFSDLTPGEFRKRFLGLNRRLRLPKDANQAPILPTDNLPEDFDWREKGAVTAVKNQGTCGSCWSFSTTGALEGANFLATGKLVSLSEQQLVDCDHECDPELAGSCDSGCNGGLMNTAFEYTLKAGGLMREEDYPYTATDRGRCKFDKSKIIAKVANFSVVSLDEDQIAANLVKNGPLAVGINSVFMQTYIGGVSCPFICSKHLDHGVLLVGYGSAGYSPIHLKDKPYWIIKNSWGENWGENGYYKICRGSNVCGVDSLVSTVVALNTKS
;
A
#
# COMPACT_ATOMS: atom_id res chain seq x y z
N MET A 1 -4.80 -8.47 73.46
CA MET A 1 -5.91 -8.92 72.57
C MET A 1 -5.65 -8.37 71.19
N ALA A 2 -5.59 -9.25 70.19
CA ALA A 2 -5.10 -8.98 68.84
C ALA A 2 -6.21 -8.51 67.88
N HIS A 3 -5.82 -7.68 66.89
CA HIS A 3 -6.36 -7.52 65.52
C HIS A 3 -7.86 -7.12 65.36
N ARG A 4 -8.30 -6.33 64.37
CA ARG A 4 -7.87 -6.10 62.97
C ARG A 4 -8.56 -4.83 62.45
N MET A 5 -7.89 -4.09 61.55
CA MET A 5 -8.50 -3.07 60.70
C MET A 5 -9.42 -3.73 59.65
N ALA A 6 -10.54 -3.09 59.31
CA ALA A 6 -11.37 -3.43 58.16
C ALA A 6 -11.57 -2.19 57.28
N PHE A 7 -11.02 -2.23 56.06
CA PHE A 7 -11.35 -1.34 54.94
C PHE A 7 -12.59 -1.89 54.22
N PRO A 8 -13.57 -1.07 53.80
CA PRO A 8 -14.61 -1.54 52.91
C PRO A 8 -14.13 -1.53 51.45
N LEU A 9 -14.07 -2.72 50.85
CA LEU A 9 -14.01 -2.96 49.40
C LEU A 9 -15.30 -2.42 48.75
N PHE A 10 -15.26 -1.27 48.07
CA PHE A 10 -16.37 -0.84 47.21
C PHE A 10 -15.96 -0.10 45.93
N ILE A 11 -14.78 -0.36 45.35
CA ILE A 11 -14.33 0.25 44.08
C ILE A 11 -13.80 -0.78 43.07
N VAL A 12 -14.31 -2.02 43.09
CA VAL A 12 -13.91 -3.05 42.09
C VAL A 12 -15.08 -3.50 41.21
N SER A 13 -16.33 -3.17 41.55
CA SER A 13 -17.51 -3.65 40.82
C SER A 13 -17.89 -2.79 39.60
N HIS A 14 -17.62 -1.48 39.60
CA HIS A 14 -18.04 -0.60 38.49
C HIS A 14 -17.16 -0.70 37.23
N PHE A 15 -15.86 -1.03 37.37
CA PHE A 15 -14.97 -1.18 36.21
C PHE A 15 -15.18 -2.50 35.46
N LEU A 16 -15.58 -3.57 36.17
CA LEU A 16 -15.89 -4.86 35.54
C LEU A 16 -17.21 -4.81 34.77
N PHE A 17 -18.20 -4.03 35.24
CA PHE A 17 -19.51 -3.91 34.58
C PHE A 17 -19.46 -3.07 33.30
N VAL A 18 -18.69 -1.97 33.28
CA VAL A 18 -18.49 -1.15 32.06
C VAL A 18 -17.64 -1.89 31.02
N GLY A 19 -16.66 -2.69 31.47
CA GLY A 19 -15.88 -3.57 30.59
C GLY A 19 -16.70 -4.70 29.96
N PHE A 20 -17.65 -5.28 30.71
CA PHE A 20 -18.59 -6.28 30.20
C PHE A 20 -19.60 -5.69 29.21
N ILE A 21 -20.17 -4.52 29.49
CA ILE A 21 -21.13 -3.86 28.59
C ILE A 21 -20.46 -3.45 27.26
N LEU A 22 -19.22 -2.96 27.28
CA LEU A 22 -18.48 -2.64 26.04
C LEU A 22 -18.06 -3.88 25.23
N ALA A 23 -17.77 -5.00 25.90
CA ALA A 23 -17.46 -6.26 25.23
C ALA A 23 -18.70 -6.95 24.64
N GLU A 24 -19.84 -6.89 25.34
CA GLU A 24 -21.11 -7.44 24.88
C GLU A 24 -21.71 -6.61 23.74
N THR A 25 -21.62 -5.28 23.80
CA THR A 25 -22.06 -4.40 22.69
C THR A 25 -21.24 -4.60 21.42
N PHE A 26 -19.92 -4.78 21.50
CA PHE A 26 -19.11 -5.13 20.31
C PHE A 26 -19.39 -6.56 19.79
N SER A 27 -19.65 -7.51 20.68
CA SER A 27 -20.01 -8.88 20.30
C SER A 27 -21.38 -8.93 19.61
N ALA A 28 -22.34 -8.13 20.08
CA ALA A 28 -23.67 -7.96 19.50
C ALA A 28 -23.64 -7.25 18.14
N VAL A 29 -22.85 -6.16 18.01
CA VAL A 29 -22.67 -5.46 16.72
C VAL A 29 -22.04 -6.39 15.67
N ALA A 30 -21.10 -7.26 16.07
CA ALA A 30 -20.50 -8.25 15.17
C ALA A 30 -21.46 -9.39 14.76
N SER A 31 -22.49 -9.68 15.56
CA SER A 31 -23.57 -10.60 15.18
C SER A 31 -24.65 -9.96 14.30
N GLU A 32 -24.76 -8.63 14.31
CA GLU A 32 -25.78 -7.87 13.56
C GLU A 32 -25.28 -7.24 12.26
N VAL A 33 -23.98 -7.32 11.92
CA VAL A 33 -23.52 -6.96 10.58
C VAL A 33 -24.05 -7.99 9.58
N ASP A 34 -25.22 -7.70 9.04
CA ASP A 34 -26.00 -8.57 8.18
C ASP A 34 -25.14 -9.09 7.01
N PRO A 35 -25.09 -10.42 6.77
CA PRO A 35 -24.55 -10.99 5.53
C PRO A 35 -25.03 -10.28 4.26
N LEU A 36 -26.25 -9.74 4.27
CA LEU A 36 -26.85 -8.97 3.18
C LEU A 36 -26.14 -7.62 2.94
N ILE A 37 -25.70 -6.93 4.01
CA ILE A 37 -24.91 -5.69 3.88
C ILE A 37 -23.59 -5.97 3.17
N ARG A 38 -22.94 -7.13 3.42
CA ARG A 38 -21.71 -7.53 2.73
C ARG A 38 -21.94 -7.80 1.24
N GLN A 39 -22.97 -8.58 0.92
CA GLN A 39 -23.28 -8.96 -0.47
C GLN A 39 -23.68 -7.73 -1.29
N ALA A 40 -24.51 -6.85 -0.73
CA ALA A 40 -24.94 -5.62 -1.39
C ALA A 40 -23.82 -4.58 -1.53
N ARG A 41 -23.00 -4.38 -0.48
CA ARG A 41 -21.95 -3.35 -0.47
C ARG A 41 -20.77 -3.65 -1.39
N PHE A 42 -20.44 -4.93 -1.61
CA PHE A 42 -19.27 -5.33 -2.42
C PHE A 42 -19.60 -6.26 -3.58
N ASN A 43 -20.88 -6.34 -3.96
CA ASN A 43 -21.39 -7.16 -5.06
C ASN A 43 -20.86 -8.61 -5.04
N LYS A 44 -20.89 -9.26 -3.87
CA LYS A 44 -20.34 -10.61 -3.67
C LYS A 44 -21.38 -11.67 -4.00
N SER A 45 -21.06 -12.56 -4.94
CA SER A 45 -21.81 -13.78 -5.25
C SER A 45 -21.01 -15.03 -4.85
N TYR A 46 -21.67 -16.03 -4.27
CA TYR A 46 -21.04 -17.31 -3.89
C TYR A 46 -21.73 -18.45 -4.64
N GLY A 47 -20.95 -19.41 -5.16
CA GLY A 47 -21.45 -20.46 -6.06
C GLY A 47 -22.25 -21.56 -5.34
N SER A 48 -22.19 -21.62 -4.01
CA SER A 48 -22.96 -22.57 -3.21
C SER A 48 -23.23 -22.06 -1.79
N LYS A 49 -24.22 -22.65 -1.12
CA LYS A 49 -24.47 -22.40 0.31
C LYS A 49 -23.24 -22.76 1.17
N ALA A 50 -22.55 -23.85 0.83
CA ALA A 50 -21.34 -24.26 1.54
C ALA A 50 -20.23 -23.21 1.44
N GLU A 51 -20.02 -22.63 0.26
CA GLU A 51 -19.08 -21.53 0.06
C GLU A 51 -19.52 -20.28 0.84
N HIS A 52 -20.80 -19.92 0.76
CA HIS A 52 -21.36 -18.79 1.52
C HIS A 52 -21.09 -18.93 3.02
N ASP A 53 -21.41 -20.09 3.60
CA ASP A 53 -21.24 -20.35 5.03
C ASP A 53 -19.76 -20.33 5.44
N TYR A 54 -18.86 -20.83 4.59
CA TYR A 54 -17.42 -20.71 4.79
C TYR A 54 -16.96 -19.24 4.77
N ARG A 55 -17.35 -18.47 3.75
CA ARG A 55 -17.00 -17.05 3.59
C ARG A 55 -17.54 -16.21 4.75
N PHE A 56 -18.71 -16.55 5.27
CA PHE A 56 -19.26 -15.92 6.47
C PHE A 56 -18.42 -16.20 7.73
N LYS A 57 -17.90 -17.44 7.89
CA LYS A 57 -16.96 -17.75 8.99
C LYS A 57 -15.67 -16.92 8.88
N VAL A 58 -15.13 -16.78 7.67
CA VAL A 58 -13.94 -15.95 7.41
C VAL A 58 -14.23 -14.48 7.72
N PHE A 59 -15.40 -13.99 7.29
CA PHE A 59 -15.88 -12.63 7.58
C PHE A 59 -15.92 -12.33 9.08
N ARG A 60 -16.54 -13.20 9.88
CA ARG A 60 -16.56 -13.05 11.34
C ARG A 60 -15.16 -13.04 11.95
N SER A 61 -14.24 -13.85 11.42
CA SER A 61 -12.83 -13.83 11.85
C SER A 61 -12.15 -12.50 11.54
N ASN A 62 -12.42 -11.93 10.36
CA ASN A 62 -11.88 -10.65 9.94
C ASN A 62 -12.47 -9.46 10.68
N LEU A 63 -13.74 -9.50 11.10
CA LEU A 63 -14.30 -8.49 12.01
C LEU A 63 -13.54 -8.46 13.34
N ARG A 64 -13.23 -9.64 13.92
CA ARG A 64 -12.40 -9.70 15.12
C ARG A 64 -10.99 -9.19 14.86
N ARG A 65 -10.44 -9.40 13.66
CA ARG A 65 -9.13 -8.84 13.28
C ARG A 65 -9.18 -7.32 13.14
N ALA A 66 -10.20 -6.76 12.50
CA ALA A 66 -10.39 -5.32 12.41
C ALA A 66 -10.50 -4.69 13.82
N ALA A 67 -11.27 -5.30 14.73
CA ALA A 67 -11.34 -4.86 16.12
C ALA A 67 -10.00 -4.93 16.87
N ARG A 68 -9.15 -5.93 16.56
CA ARG A 68 -7.77 -5.98 17.11
C ARG A 68 -6.89 -4.90 16.49
N HIS A 69 -6.95 -4.70 15.17
CA HIS A 69 -6.19 -3.64 14.51
C HIS A 69 -6.61 -2.27 15.04
N GLN A 70 -7.90 -2.01 15.24
CA GLN A 70 -8.39 -0.77 15.85
C GLN A 70 -7.78 -0.48 17.23
N LYS A 71 -7.47 -1.51 18.03
CA LYS A 71 -6.80 -1.36 19.32
C LYS A 71 -5.29 -1.12 19.19
N LEU A 72 -4.66 -1.66 18.15
CA LEU A 72 -3.22 -1.59 17.89
C LEU A 72 -2.81 -0.39 17.04
N ASP A 73 -3.74 0.15 16.27
CA ASP A 73 -3.62 1.32 15.43
C ASP A 73 -4.85 2.20 15.65
N PRO A 74 -4.89 2.92 16.77
CA PRO A 74 -6.11 3.55 17.20
C PRO A 74 -6.24 4.99 16.67
N SER A 75 -5.25 5.46 15.87
CA SER A 75 -5.30 6.73 15.13
C SER A 75 -5.96 6.60 13.76
N ALA A 76 -6.10 5.38 13.22
CA ALA A 76 -6.88 5.09 12.03
C ALA A 76 -8.20 4.40 12.38
N THR A 77 -9.06 4.30 11.37
CA THR A 77 -10.31 3.54 11.42
C THR A 77 -10.12 2.20 10.71
N HIS A 78 -10.44 1.12 11.43
CA HIS A 78 -10.43 -0.24 10.90
C HIS A 78 -11.85 -0.83 10.87
N GLY A 79 -12.17 -1.58 9.83
CA GLY A 79 -13.51 -2.12 9.67
C GLY A 79 -13.68 -3.09 8.51
N VAL A 80 -14.91 -3.10 7.99
CA VAL A 80 -15.31 -3.95 6.88
C VAL A 80 -14.82 -3.36 5.55
N THR A 81 -14.05 -4.17 4.83
CA THR A 81 -13.51 -3.86 3.49
C THR A 81 -13.93 -4.93 2.49
N GLN A 82 -13.66 -4.70 1.20
CA GLN A 82 -13.85 -5.69 0.14
C GLN A 82 -13.07 -7.01 0.35
N PHE A 83 -12.11 -7.03 1.29
CA PHE A 83 -11.28 -8.17 1.64
C PHE A 83 -11.74 -8.91 2.90
N SER A 84 -12.83 -8.46 3.54
CA SER A 84 -13.27 -9.05 4.79
C SER A 84 -13.71 -10.51 4.66
N ASP A 85 -13.97 -11.05 3.48
CA ASP A 85 -14.28 -12.47 3.26
C ASP A 85 -13.08 -13.33 2.81
N LEU A 86 -11.87 -12.79 2.86
CA LEU A 86 -10.63 -13.48 2.48
C LEU A 86 -9.82 -13.88 3.72
N THR A 87 -9.34 -15.12 3.71
CA THR A 87 -8.35 -15.56 4.71
C THR A 87 -7.03 -14.81 4.52
N PRO A 88 -6.14 -14.75 5.53
CA PRO A 88 -4.82 -14.16 5.37
C PRO A 88 -3.99 -14.80 4.25
N GLY A 89 -4.15 -16.11 4.03
CA GLY A 89 -3.48 -16.83 2.94
C GLY A 89 -4.01 -16.45 1.56
N GLU A 90 -5.33 -16.37 1.39
CA GLU A 90 -5.95 -15.93 0.14
C GLU A 90 -5.62 -14.46 -0.18
N PHE A 91 -5.67 -13.59 0.83
CA PHE A 91 -5.31 -12.18 0.67
C PHE A 91 -3.87 -12.04 0.20
N ARG A 92 -2.94 -12.70 0.90
CA ARG A 92 -1.52 -12.73 0.52
C ARG A 92 -1.30 -13.22 -0.91
N LYS A 93 -1.94 -14.34 -1.27
CA LYS A 93 -1.73 -14.95 -2.59
C LYS A 93 -2.28 -14.11 -3.75
N ARG A 94 -3.35 -13.33 -3.51
CA ARG A 94 -4.09 -12.65 -4.58
C ARG A 94 -3.75 -11.16 -4.71
N PHE A 95 -3.36 -10.49 -3.62
CA PHE A 95 -3.23 -9.04 -3.56
C PHE A 95 -1.82 -8.57 -3.20
N LEU A 96 -1.00 -9.46 -2.63
CA LEU A 96 0.38 -9.15 -2.27
C LEU A 96 1.31 -9.77 -3.31
N GLY A 97 2.32 -9.01 -3.71
CA GLY A 97 3.13 -9.34 -4.88
C GLY A 97 4.54 -8.79 -4.80
N LEU A 98 4.95 -8.21 -3.68
CA LEU A 98 6.34 -7.79 -3.53
C LEU A 98 7.18 -9.00 -3.11
N ASN A 99 8.25 -9.29 -3.86
CA ASN A 99 9.09 -10.45 -3.56
C ASN A 99 9.81 -10.28 -2.20
N ARG A 100 9.53 -11.19 -1.26
CA ARG A 100 9.84 -11.06 0.18
C ARG A 100 11.32 -11.15 0.54
N ARG A 101 12.15 -11.62 -0.39
CA ARG A 101 13.60 -11.69 -0.20
C ARG A 101 14.18 -10.39 -0.75
N LEU A 102 14.00 -9.32 0.00
CA LEU A 102 14.58 -8.03 -0.36
C LEU A 102 15.94 -7.89 0.33
N ARG A 103 16.99 -7.86 -0.49
CA ARG A 103 18.19 -7.10 -0.17
C ARG A 103 18.27 -6.02 -1.23
N LEU A 104 18.39 -4.77 -0.81
CA LEU A 104 18.78 -3.72 -1.74
C LEU A 104 20.13 -4.14 -2.34
N PRO A 105 20.28 -4.18 -3.67
CA PRO A 105 21.57 -4.49 -4.27
C PRO A 105 22.62 -3.52 -3.72
N LYS A 106 23.78 -4.03 -3.31
CA LYS A 106 24.92 -3.20 -2.89
C LYS A 106 25.38 -2.27 -4.01
N ASP A 107 25.18 -2.70 -5.25
CA ASP A 107 25.52 -1.95 -6.47
C ASP A 107 24.33 -1.14 -7.02
N ALA A 108 23.21 -1.05 -6.29
CA ALA A 108 22.10 -0.20 -6.71
C ALA A 108 22.56 1.26 -6.78
N ASN A 109 22.28 1.92 -7.90
CA ASN A 109 22.52 3.36 -8.05
C ASN A 109 21.83 4.10 -6.90
N GLN A 110 22.64 4.67 -6.00
CA GLN A 110 22.13 5.45 -4.88
C GLN A 110 21.70 6.83 -5.38
N ALA A 111 20.54 7.29 -4.94
CA ALA A 111 20.08 8.63 -5.27
C ALA A 111 21.09 9.66 -4.69
N PRO A 112 21.39 10.75 -5.42
CA PRO A 112 22.25 11.79 -4.89
C PRO A 112 21.58 12.42 -3.65
N ILE A 113 22.39 12.75 -2.65
CA ILE A 113 21.91 13.48 -1.47
C ILE A 113 21.42 14.86 -1.90
N LEU A 114 20.17 15.17 -1.56
CA LEU A 114 19.51 16.41 -1.90
C LEU A 114 19.52 17.38 -0.70
N PRO A 115 19.46 18.70 -0.95
CA PRO A 115 19.15 19.66 0.11
C PRO A 115 17.80 19.34 0.75
N THR A 116 17.80 19.26 2.08
CA THR A 116 16.59 19.02 2.89
C THR A 116 16.12 20.28 3.62
N ASP A 117 16.87 21.38 3.49
CA ASP A 117 16.48 22.68 3.99
C ASP A 117 15.27 23.21 3.20
N ASN A 118 14.30 23.80 3.91
CA ASN A 118 13.12 24.45 3.31
C ASN A 118 12.20 23.52 2.50
N LEU A 119 12.14 22.23 2.85
CA LEU A 119 11.08 21.38 2.33
C LEU A 119 9.71 21.94 2.77
N PRO A 120 8.70 21.91 1.89
CA PRO A 120 7.33 22.28 2.27
C PRO A 120 6.86 21.49 3.48
N GLU A 121 6.01 22.09 4.30
CA GLU A 121 5.45 21.39 5.46
C GLU A 121 4.43 20.31 5.04
N ASP A 122 3.58 20.66 4.07
CA ASP A 122 2.65 19.76 3.40
C ASP A 122 2.96 19.74 1.89
N PHE A 123 2.87 18.56 1.29
CA PHE A 123 3.14 18.40 -0.14
C PHE A 123 2.33 17.25 -0.73
N ASP A 124 1.67 17.51 -1.86
CA ASP A 124 0.84 16.52 -2.54
C ASP A 124 0.94 16.62 -4.07
N TRP A 125 1.42 15.56 -4.72
CA TRP A 125 1.50 15.50 -6.18
C TRP A 125 0.14 15.40 -6.88
N ARG A 126 -0.92 14.99 -6.17
CA ARG A 126 -2.28 14.93 -6.72
C ARG A 126 -2.77 16.33 -7.09
N GLU A 127 -2.50 17.30 -6.24
CA GLU A 127 -2.86 18.72 -6.46
C GLU A 127 -2.03 19.36 -7.58
N LYS A 128 -0.88 18.78 -7.91
CA LYS A 128 0.07 19.27 -8.92
C LYS A 128 -0.06 18.54 -10.26
N GLY A 129 -0.97 17.57 -10.38
CA GLY A 129 -1.26 16.86 -11.63
C GLY A 129 -0.27 15.74 -12.00
N ALA A 130 0.60 15.30 -11.08
CA ALA A 130 1.59 14.25 -11.36
C ALA A 130 1.12 12.84 -10.94
N VAL A 131 -0.17 12.64 -10.69
CA VAL A 131 -0.73 11.37 -10.22
C VAL A 131 -1.97 11.00 -11.04
N THR A 132 -1.95 9.84 -11.69
CA THR A 132 -3.11 9.29 -12.42
C THR A 132 -4.21 8.83 -11.46
N ALA A 133 -5.39 8.49 -12.00
CA ALA A 133 -6.48 7.88 -11.22
C ALA A 133 -6.05 6.57 -10.52
N VAL A 134 -6.74 6.19 -9.44
CA VAL A 134 -6.46 4.93 -8.74
C VAL A 134 -6.92 3.75 -9.59
N LYS A 135 -6.02 2.80 -9.81
CA LYS A 135 -6.29 1.57 -10.57
C LYS A 135 -6.57 0.39 -9.63
N ASN A 136 -6.88 -0.77 -10.21
CA ASN A 136 -7.18 -2.00 -9.47
C ASN A 136 -6.44 -3.21 -10.05
N GLN A 137 -5.51 -3.78 -9.29
CA GLN A 137 -4.75 -4.98 -9.68
C GLN A 137 -5.59 -6.27 -9.69
N GLY A 138 -6.82 -6.23 -9.18
CA GLY A 138 -7.67 -7.41 -9.07
C GLY A 138 -7.00 -8.51 -8.22
N THR A 139 -7.11 -9.76 -8.64
CA THR A 139 -6.57 -10.93 -7.91
C THR A 139 -5.19 -11.37 -8.39
N CYS A 140 -4.43 -10.46 -9.01
CA CYS A 140 -3.07 -10.68 -9.48
C CYS A 140 -2.09 -10.00 -8.53
N GLY A 141 -1.05 -10.72 -8.06
CA GLY A 141 0.02 -10.18 -7.22
C GLY A 141 0.98 -9.27 -7.98
N SER A 142 0.45 -8.22 -8.62
CA SER A 142 1.16 -7.33 -9.53
C SER A 142 1.36 -5.92 -8.97
N CYS A 143 1.20 -5.72 -7.66
CA CYS A 143 1.38 -4.42 -7.00
C CYS A 143 2.73 -3.73 -7.33
N TRP A 144 3.77 -4.53 -7.57
CA TRP A 144 5.08 -4.07 -8.02
C TRP A 144 4.98 -3.29 -9.35
N SER A 145 4.22 -3.81 -10.33
CA SER A 145 4.00 -3.14 -11.61
C SER A 145 3.27 -1.80 -11.46
N PHE A 146 2.23 -1.73 -10.61
CA PHE A 146 1.47 -0.50 -10.34
C PHE A 146 2.31 0.56 -9.61
N SER A 147 3.19 0.14 -8.71
CA SER A 147 4.13 1.04 -8.04
C SER A 147 5.15 1.61 -9.03
N THR A 148 5.69 0.77 -9.92
CA THR A 148 6.62 1.15 -10.99
C THR A 148 5.99 2.10 -12.00
N THR A 149 4.83 1.75 -12.56
CA THR A 149 4.12 2.60 -13.53
C THR A 149 3.78 3.93 -12.89
N GLY A 150 3.18 3.94 -11.70
CA GLY A 150 2.80 5.17 -11.00
C GLY A 150 3.96 6.15 -10.79
N ALA A 151 5.15 5.66 -10.48
CA ALA A 151 6.34 6.50 -10.33
C ALA A 151 6.81 7.05 -11.69
N LEU A 152 6.82 6.21 -12.73
CA LEU A 152 7.22 6.64 -14.07
C LEU A 152 6.19 7.60 -14.72
N GLU A 153 4.90 7.43 -14.45
CA GLU A 153 3.83 8.34 -14.86
C GLU A 153 4.07 9.75 -14.32
N GLY A 154 4.37 9.85 -13.01
CA GLY A 154 4.70 11.11 -12.37
C GLY A 154 6.01 11.71 -12.89
N ALA A 155 7.07 10.91 -13.00
CA ALA A 155 8.34 11.37 -13.56
C ALA A 155 8.20 11.87 -15.02
N ASN A 156 7.37 11.19 -15.83
CA ASN A 156 7.06 11.63 -17.19
C ASN A 156 6.30 12.95 -17.21
N PHE A 157 5.34 13.15 -16.29
CA PHE A 157 4.65 14.42 -16.15
C PHE A 157 5.63 15.55 -15.82
N LEU A 158 6.58 15.35 -14.89
CA LEU A 158 7.60 16.34 -14.57
C LEU A 158 8.51 16.64 -15.77
N ALA A 159 8.89 15.64 -16.55
CA ALA A 159 9.79 15.81 -17.70
C ALA A 159 9.11 16.49 -18.90
N THR A 160 7.84 16.18 -19.15
CA THR A 160 7.15 16.52 -20.42
C THR A 160 5.95 17.46 -20.26
N GLY A 161 5.45 17.64 -19.04
CA GLY A 161 4.18 18.31 -18.75
C GLY A 161 2.93 17.49 -19.10
N LYS A 162 3.08 16.23 -19.54
CA LYS A 162 1.98 15.35 -19.96
C LYS A 162 1.84 14.17 -19.02
N LEU A 163 0.70 14.09 -18.34
CA LEU A 163 0.35 12.94 -17.52
C LEU A 163 -0.25 11.88 -18.46
N VAL A 164 0.35 10.70 -18.47
CA VAL A 164 -0.09 9.57 -19.28
C VAL A 164 -0.30 8.37 -18.38
N SER A 165 -1.30 7.52 -18.66
CA SER A 165 -1.48 6.26 -17.96
C SER A 165 -0.67 5.17 -18.66
N LEU A 166 0.25 4.54 -17.95
CA LEU A 166 1.15 3.50 -18.48
C LEU A 166 0.61 2.09 -18.25
N SER A 167 1.02 1.15 -19.09
CA SER A 167 0.56 -0.23 -19.04
C SER A 167 1.28 -1.04 -17.96
N GLU A 168 0.54 -1.43 -16.92
CA GLU A 168 1.01 -2.44 -15.98
C GLU A 168 1.10 -3.83 -16.64
N GLN A 169 0.23 -4.11 -17.62
CA GLN A 169 0.19 -5.41 -18.29
C GLN A 169 1.46 -5.71 -19.08
N GLN A 170 2.11 -4.70 -19.66
CA GLN A 170 3.41 -4.87 -20.29
C GLN A 170 4.42 -5.43 -19.28
N LEU A 171 4.50 -4.88 -18.07
CA LEU A 171 5.39 -5.40 -17.02
C LEU A 171 4.97 -6.83 -16.63
N VAL A 172 3.68 -7.06 -16.39
CA VAL A 172 3.18 -8.38 -15.99
C VAL A 172 3.49 -9.49 -17.01
N ASP A 173 3.38 -9.21 -18.31
CA ASP A 173 3.54 -10.21 -19.36
C ASP A 173 4.98 -10.32 -19.91
N CYS A 174 5.78 -9.26 -19.81
CA CYS A 174 7.06 -9.16 -20.52
C CYS A 174 8.28 -9.07 -19.61
N ASP A 175 8.11 -8.66 -18.35
CA ASP A 175 9.22 -8.47 -17.43
C ASP A 175 9.55 -9.76 -16.69
N HIS A 176 10.78 -10.22 -16.92
CA HIS A 176 11.40 -11.36 -16.27
C HIS A 176 12.79 -11.02 -15.76
N GLU A 177 13.07 -9.72 -15.55
CA GLU A 177 14.35 -9.27 -15.00
C GLU A 177 14.52 -9.81 -13.58
N CYS A 178 15.77 -10.12 -13.25
CA CYS A 178 16.14 -10.71 -11.97
C CYS A 178 17.03 -9.77 -11.19
N ASP A 179 16.90 -9.77 -9.86
CA ASP A 179 17.90 -9.14 -9.01
C ASP A 179 19.21 -9.97 -9.12
N PRO A 180 20.31 -9.37 -9.60
CA PRO A 180 21.58 -10.09 -9.80
C PRO A 180 22.18 -10.61 -8.49
N GLU A 181 21.84 -10.01 -7.34
CA GLU A 181 22.37 -10.39 -6.03
C GLU A 181 21.55 -11.50 -5.36
N LEU A 182 20.39 -11.85 -5.92
CA LEU A 182 19.49 -12.82 -5.33
C LEU A 182 18.94 -13.82 -6.36
N ALA A 183 19.48 -15.03 -6.34
CA ALA A 183 18.98 -16.12 -7.17
C ALA A 183 17.48 -16.41 -6.92
N GLY A 184 16.71 -16.50 -8.02
CA GLY A 184 15.26 -16.80 -7.97
C GLY A 184 14.38 -15.61 -7.59
N SER A 185 14.86 -14.38 -7.76
CA SER A 185 14.17 -13.13 -7.43
C SER A 185 13.47 -12.46 -8.61
N CYS A 186 13.41 -13.13 -9.77
CA CYS A 186 12.92 -12.53 -11.00
C CYS A 186 11.45 -12.11 -10.92
N ASP A 187 11.12 -11.06 -11.67
CA ASP A 187 9.74 -10.64 -11.87
C ASP A 187 8.96 -11.77 -12.56
N SER A 188 7.79 -12.08 -12.00
CA SER A 188 7.04 -13.29 -12.33
C SER A 188 5.54 -13.00 -12.43
N GLY A 189 5.21 -11.91 -13.11
CA GLY A 189 3.84 -11.51 -13.40
C GLY A 189 2.97 -11.44 -12.14
N CYS A 190 1.94 -12.29 -12.07
CA CYS A 190 1.03 -12.33 -10.92
C CYS A 190 1.59 -13.03 -9.68
N ASN A 191 2.75 -13.69 -9.78
CA ASN A 191 3.44 -14.32 -8.63
C ASN A 191 4.37 -13.35 -7.90
N GLY A 192 4.48 -12.11 -8.39
CA GLY A 192 5.19 -11.03 -7.74
C GLY A 192 6.43 -10.56 -8.49
N GLY A 193 7.02 -9.49 -7.95
CA GLY A 193 8.16 -8.80 -8.52
C GLY A 193 8.66 -7.67 -7.64
N LEU A 194 9.61 -6.89 -8.15
CA LEU A 194 10.24 -5.74 -7.50
C LEU A 194 10.22 -4.51 -8.43
N MET A 195 10.08 -3.33 -7.84
CA MET A 195 10.02 -2.10 -8.63
C MET A 195 11.35 -1.79 -9.33
N ASN A 196 12.47 -2.14 -8.70
CA ASN A 196 13.81 -1.88 -9.27
C ASN A 196 14.10 -2.71 -10.52
N THR A 197 13.79 -4.01 -10.48
CA THR A 197 13.93 -4.90 -11.64
C THR A 197 12.98 -4.47 -12.76
N ALA A 198 11.79 -3.98 -12.41
CA ALA A 198 10.87 -3.41 -13.38
C ALA A 198 11.36 -2.10 -14.02
N PHE A 199 12.04 -1.24 -13.28
CA PHE A 199 12.71 -0.07 -13.86
C PHE A 199 13.87 -0.49 -14.77
N GLU A 200 14.64 -1.52 -14.39
CA GLU A 200 15.72 -2.10 -15.22
C GLU A 200 15.18 -2.69 -16.53
N TYR A 201 14.08 -3.46 -16.47
CA TYR A 201 13.37 -3.93 -17.64
C TYR A 201 12.95 -2.76 -18.52
N THR A 202 12.34 -1.74 -17.94
CA THR A 202 11.84 -0.58 -18.69
C THR A 202 12.98 0.15 -19.40
N LEU A 203 14.15 0.27 -18.76
CA LEU A 203 15.36 0.82 -19.35
C LEU A 203 15.83 -0.02 -20.55
N LYS A 204 15.94 -1.35 -20.39
CA LYS A 204 16.38 -2.30 -21.45
C LYS A 204 15.40 -2.41 -22.62
N ALA A 205 14.10 -2.44 -22.32
CA ALA A 205 13.03 -2.50 -23.31
C ALA A 205 12.92 -1.19 -24.11
N GLY A 206 13.40 -0.09 -23.55
CA GLY A 206 13.39 1.25 -24.15
C GLY A 206 12.18 2.10 -23.76
N GLY A 207 11.30 1.60 -22.88
CA GLY A 207 10.15 2.32 -22.33
C GLY A 207 8.87 1.48 -22.18
N LEU A 208 7.80 2.14 -21.73
CA LEU A 208 6.46 1.56 -21.56
C LEU A 208 5.45 2.12 -22.55
N MET A 209 4.51 1.26 -22.93
CA MET A 209 3.29 1.60 -23.67
C MET A 209 2.24 2.24 -22.76
N ARG A 210 1.24 2.87 -23.37
CA ARG A 210 0.05 3.36 -22.65
C ARG A 210 -0.84 2.21 -22.21
N GLU A 211 -1.58 2.44 -21.13
CA GLU A 211 -2.65 1.54 -20.68
C GLU A 211 -3.69 1.29 -21.78
N GLU A 212 -4.03 2.30 -22.58
CA GLU A 212 -5.00 2.15 -23.70
C GLU A 212 -4.48 1.24 -24.83
N ASP A 213 -3.16 1.21 -25.04
CA ASP A 213 -2.52 0.41 -26.10
C ASP A 213 -2.24 -1.03 -25.66
N TYR A 214 -2.05 -1.24 -24.35
CA TYR A 214 -1.85 -2.55 -23.75
C TYR A 214 -2.63 -2.64 -22.42
N PRO A 215 -3.95 -2.89 -22.48
CA PRO A 215 -4.82 -2.85 -21.30
C PRO A 215 -4.53 -3.92 -20.26
N TYR A 216 -4.74 -3.57 -19.00
CA TYR A 216 -4.63 -4.46 -17.87
C TYR A 216 -5.73 -5.53 -17.83
N THR A 217 -5.30 -6.78 -17.66
CA THR A 217 -6.17 -7.97 -17.68
C THR A 217 -6.13 -8.78 -16.38
N ALA A 218 -5.32 -8.36 -15.40
CA ALA A 218 -5.15 -9.04 -14.11
C ALA A 218 -4.78 -10.53 -14.22
N THR A 219 -4.04 -10.90 -15.26
CA THR A 219 -3.53 -12.26 -15.47
C THR A 219 -2.21 -12.22 -16.25
N ASP A 220 -1.36 -13.19 -15.98
CA ASP A 220 -0.07 -13.46 -16.63
C ASP A 220 -0.14 -14.67 -17.59
N ARG A 221 -1.35 -15.13 -17.92
CA ARG A 221 -1.56 -16.22 -18.89
C ARG A 221 -1.43 -15.75 -20.35
N GLY A 222 -1.33 -14.44 -20.55
CA GLY A 222 -1.10 -13.83 -21.85
C GLY A 222 0.32 -14.10 -22.36
N ARG A 223 0.55 -13.75 -23.63
CA ARG A 223 1.90 -13.58 -24.17
C ARG A 223 2.26 -12.11 -24.12
N CYS A 224 3.55 -11.79 -23.98
CA CYS A 224 4.04 -10.42 -24.15
C CYS A 224 3.63 -9.84 -25.52
N LYS A 225 2.92 -8.71 -25.50
CA LYS A 225 2.45 -7.96 -26.69
C LYS A 225 3.15 -6.60 -26.83
N PHE A 226 4.35 -6.48 -26.26
CA PHE A 226 5.10 -5.24 -26.31
C PHE A 226 5.39 -4.80 -27.76
N ASP A 227 4.99 -3.56 -28.08
CA ASP A 227 5.22 -2.92 -29.36
C ASP A 227 6.10 -1.67 -29.15
N LYS A 228 7.35 -1.75 -29.62
CA LYS A 228 8.33 -0.66 -29.49
C LYS A 228 7.89 0.64 -30.18
N SER A 229 7.02 0.57 -31.19
CA SER A 229 6.51 1.76 -31.88
C SER A 229 5.51 2.57 -31.05
N LYS A 230 4.97 1.97 -29.99
CA LYS A 230 3.94 2.56 -29.10
C LYS A 230 4.48 3.01 -27.74
N ILE A 231 5.80 3.07 -27.58
CA ILE A 231 6.44 3.58 -26.36
C ILE A 231 6.07 5.05 -26.16
N ILE A 232 5.57 5.40 -24.98
CA ILE A 232 5.21 6.79 -24.63
C ILE A 232 6.07 7.39 -23.51
N ALA A 233 6.58 6.56 -22.60
CA ALA A 233 7.41 6.99 -21.49
C ALA A 233 8.66 6.11 -21.39
N LYS A 234 9.80 6.72 -21.11
CA LYS A 234 11.11 6.04 -21.05
C LYS A 234 11.81 6.37 -19.75
N VAL A 235 12.51 5.39 -19.20
CA VAL A 235 13.39 5.59 -18.04
C VAL A 235 14.74 6.12 -18.53
N ALA A 236 15.21 7.21 -17.93
CA ALA A 236 16.56 7.73 -18.12
C ALA A 236 17.52 7.07 -17.13
N ASN A 237 17.10 7.04 -15.86
CA ASN A 237 17.81 6.42 -14.76
C ASN A 237 16.81 6.14 -13.63
N PHE A 238 17.15 5.21 -12.75
CA PHE A 238 16.44 4.99 -11.49
C PHE A 238 17.46 4.82 -10.37
N SER A 239 17.04 5.12 -9.14
CA SER A 239 17.93 5.08 -7.99
C SER A 239 17.19 4.69 -6.73
N VAL A 240 17.88 4.02 -5.83
CA VAL A 240 17.39 3.73 -4.48
C VAL A 240 17.64 4.97 -3.62
N VAL A 241 16.60 5.41 -2.92
CA VAL A 241 16.67 6.56 -2.02
C VAL A 241 17.20 6.10 -0.65
N SER A 242 17.94 6.98 0.02
CA SER A 242 18.37 6.78 1.40
C SER A 242 17.18 6.44 2.31
N LEU A 243 17.45 5.67 3.37
CA LEU A 243 16.48 5.37 4.43
C LEU A 243 16.13 6.59 5.31
N ASP A 244 16.80 7.71 5.08
CA ASP A 244 16.54 8.99 5.73
C ASP A 244 15.24 9.61 5.21
N GLU A 245 14.29 9.85 6.11
CA GLU A 245 12.95 10.34 5.76
C GLU A 245 12.95 11.74 5.13
N ASP A 246 13.91 12.59 5.48
CA ASP A 246 14.06 13.91 4.86
C ASP A 246 14.62 13.78 3.44
N GLN A 247 15.50 12.80 3.19
CA GLN A 247 15.93 12.47 1.82
C GLN A 247 14.79 11.88 0.99
N ILE A 248 13.91 11.07 1.60
CA ILE A 248 12.68 10.58 0.94
C ILE A 248 11.78 11.76 0.57
N ALA A 249 11.53 12.68 1.50
CA ALA A 249 10.73 13.88 1.24
C ALA A 249 11.37 14.77 0.15
N ALA A 250 12.67 14.99 0.19
CA ALA A 250 13.39 15.77 -0.81
C ALA A 250 13.33 15.13 -2.21
N ASN A 251 13.50 13.81 -2.30
CA ASN A 251 13.37 13.09 -3.57
C ASN A 251 11.93 13.14 -4.10
N LEU A 252 10.93 13.00 -3.21
CA LEU A 252 9.53 13.12 -3.57
C LEU A 252 9.22 14.51 -4.15
N VAL A 253 9.65 15.58 -3.48
CA VAL A 253 9.43 16.97 -3.92
C VAL A 253 10.15 17.26 -5.24
N LYS A 254 11.39 16.79 -5.40
CA LYS A 254 12.22 17.11 -6.55
C LYS A 254 11.91 16.27 -7.79
N ASN A 255 11.70 14.96 -7.61
CA ASN A 255 11.71 13.99 -8.70
C ASN A 255 10.32 13.42 -9.03
N GLY A 256 9.29 13.72 -8.23
CA GLY A 256 7.96 13.18 -8.44
C GLY A 256 7.60 12.07 -7.45
N PRO A 257 6.44 11.42 -7.62
CA PRO A 257 6.01 10.25 -6.84
C PRO A 257 7.07 9.13 -6.81
N LEU A 258 7.22 8.48 -5.65
CA LEU A 258 8.24 7.45 -5.42
C LEU A 258 7.61 6.06 -5.29
N ALA A 259 8.25 5.06 -5.89
CA ALA A 259 7.86 3.66 -5.73
C ALA A 259 8.35 3.15 -4.37
N VAL A 260 7.44 2.62 -3.53
CA VAL A 260 7.79 2.18 -2.17
C VAL A 260 7.26 0.79 -1.83
N GLY A 261 8.03 0.05 -1.03
CA GLY A 261 7.60 -1.20 -0.43
C GLY A 261 7.07 -1.00 0.99
N ILE A 262 6.02 -1.74 1.37
CA ILE A 262 5.41 -1.66 2.70
C ILE A 262 4.95 -3.04 3.18
N ASN A 263 4.85 -3.22 4.50
CA ASN A 263 4.08 -4.31 5.08
C ASN A 263 2.59 -3.95 5.14
N SER A 264 1.76 -4.73 4.44
CA SER A 264 0.33 -4.44 4.25
C SER A 264 -0.61 -5.00 5.33
N VAL A 265 -0.09 -5.50 6.46
CA VAL A 265 -0.91 -6.24 7.45
C VAL A 265 -2.10 -5.42 7.98
N PHE A 266 -1.92 -4.13 8.24
CA PHE A 266 -2.98 -3.23 8.71
C PHE A 266 -3.89 -2.75 7.57
N MET A 267 -3.37 -2.66 6.34
CA MET A 267 -4.08 -2.16 5.16
C MET A 267 -5.30 -2.99 4.79
N GLN A 268 -5.30 -4.31 5.01
CA GLN A 268 -6.44 -5.17 4.65
C GLN A 268 -7.77 -4.73 5.32
N THR A 269 -7.67 -4.11 6.50
CA THR A 269 -8.83 -3.67 7.31
C THR A 269 -8.99 -2.16 7.37
N TYR A 270 -8.08 -1.40 6.76
CA TYR A 270 -8.05 0.05 6.83
C TYR A 270 -9.25 0.66 6.10
N ILE A 271 -9.86 1.67 6.72
CA ILE A 271 -10.96 2.47 6.16
C ILE A 271 -10.51 3.91 5.92
N GLY A 272 -9.79 4.52 6.86
CA GLY A 272 -9.36 5.92 6.77
C GLY A 272 -8.65 6.41 8.03
N GLY A 273 -8.18 7.65 8.02
CA GLY A 273 -7.39 8.27 9.08
C GLY A 273 -5.90 7.99 8.95
N VAL A 274 -5.08 8.53 9.86
CA VAL A 274 -3.63 8.30 9.81
C VAL A 274 -3.28 7.03 10.60
N SER A 275 -2.83 6.02 9.89
CA SER A 275 -2.40 4.74 10.46
C SER A 275 -1.05 4.86 11.15
N CYS A 276 -1.02 4.59 12.44
CA CYS A 276 0.16 4.63 13.30
C CYS A 276 0.20 3.40 14.23
N PRO A 277 0.23 2.17 13.68
CA PRO A 277 0.23 0.95 14.47
C PRO A 277 1.40 0.90 15.45
N PHE A 278 1.13 0.52 16.70
CA PHE A 278 2.15 0.36 17.74
C PHE A 278 3.17 -0.72 17.37
N ILE A 279 2.74 -1.77 16.66
CA ILE A 279 3.59 -2.89 16.26
C ILE A 279 3.25 -3.25 14.82
N CYS A 280 4.21 -3.05 13.92
CA CYS A 280 4.13 -3.48 12.54
C CYS A 280 5.46 -4.04 12.08
N SER A 281 5.45 -5.20 11.42
CA SER A 281 6.66 -5.80 10.89
C SER A 281 7.24 -4.93 9.77
N LYS A 282 8.57 -4.90 9.65
CA LYS A 282 9.28 -4.28 8.51
C LYS A 282 9.55 -5.28 7.37
N HIS A 283 8.96 -6.48 7.43
CA HIS A 283 9.00 -7.43 6.32
C HIS A 283 8.03 -6.99 5.21
N LEU A 284 8.56 -6.37 4.17
CA LEU A 284 7.76 -5.81 3.08
C LEU A 284 7.08 -6.93 2.26
N ASP A 285 5.83 -6.70 1.87
CA ASP A 285 5.04 -7.66 1.08
C ASP A 285 4.16 -6.99 0.01
N HIS A 286 4.12 -5.66 -0.04
CA HIS A 286 3.28 -4.91 -0.96
C HIS A 286 4.01 -3.71 -1.55
N GLY A 287 3.84 -3.48 -2.85
CA GLY A 287 4.35 -2.30 -3.56
C GLY A 287 3.27 -1.24 -3.70
N VAL A 288 3.57 0.00 -3.34
CA VAL A 288 2.65 1.15 -3.39
C VAL A 288 3.38 2.39 -3.88
N LEU A 289 2.66 3.48 -4.12
CA LEU A 289 3.24 4.72 -4.62
C LEU A 289 3.12 5.83 -3.57
N LEU A 290 4.25 6.40 -3.17
CA LEU A 290 4.30 7.58 -2.30
C LEU A 290 4.07 8.84 -3.14
N VAL A 291 3.02 9.60 -2.83
CA VAL A 291 2.60 10.77 -3.63
C VAL A 291 2.65 12.09 -2.88
N GLY A 292 2.82 12.06 -1.55
CA GLY A 292 2.80 13.26 -0.74
C GLY A 292 3.08 12.99 0.72
N TYR A 293 3.05 14.04 1.52
CA TYR A 293 3.06 14.01 2.98
C TYR A 293 2.31 15.22 3.53
N GLY A 294 1.90 15.11 4.79
CA GLY A 294 1.43 16.26 5.56
C GLY A 294 2.04 16.30 6.96
N SER A 295 2.03 17.48 7.58
CA SER A 295 2.53 17.67 8.94
C SER A 295 1.50 17.35 10.01
N ALA A 296 0.21 17.52 9.69
CA ALA A 296 -0.88 17.43 10.64
C ALA A 296 -1.98 16.44 10.27
N GLY A 297 -1.80 15.18 10.68
CA GLY A 297 -2.85 14.18 10.73
C GLY A 297 -3.37 14.02 12.16
N TYR A 298 -4.63 14.37 12.41
CA TYR A 298 -5.23 14.31 13.74
C TYR A 298 -5.23 12.86 14.28
N SER A 299 -4.54 12.64 15.40
CA SER A 299 -4.60 11.40 16.17
C SER A 299 -5.49 11.61 17.41
N PRO A 300 -6.71 11.03 17.46
CA PRO A 300 -7.63 11.21 18.59
C PRO A 300 -7.06 10.79 19.95
N ILE A 301 -6.06 9.91 19.96
CA ILE A 301 -5.50 9.34 21.20
C ILE A 301 -4.28 10.08 21.72
N HIS A 302 -3.49 10.64 20.82
CA HIS A 302 -2.34 11.43 21.25
C HIS A 302 -2.69 12.92 21.43
N LEU A 303 -3.95 13.30 21.17
CA LEU A 303 -4.44 14.69 21.18
C LEU A 303 -3.49 15.63 20.43
N LYS A 304 -2.83 15.09 19.40
CA LYS A 304 -1.81 15.80 18.64
C LYS A 304 -1.79 15.31 17.22
N ASP A 305 -1.34 16.22 16.39
CA ASP A 305 -1.03 15.99 15.01
C ASP A 305 0.23 15.14 14.87
N LYS A 306 0.18 14.18 13.96
CA LYS A 306 1.36 13.43 13.53
C LYS A 306 1.61 13.64 12.04
N PRO A 307 2.87 13.82 11.63
CA PRO A 307 3.20 13.85 10.22
C PRO A 307 2.92 12.49 9.60
N TYR A 308 2.57 12.48 8.32
CA TYR A 308 2.18 11.27 7.63
C TYR A 308 2.58 11.29 6.16
N TRP A 309 2.81 10.11 5.61
CA TRP A 309 2.93 9.85 4.18
C TRP A 309 1.55 9.65 3.55
N ILE A 310 1.36 10.15 2.33
CA ILE A 310 0.18 9.91 1.49
C ILE A 310 0.57 8.87 0.43
N ILE A 311 -0.10 7.73 0.47
CA ILE A 311 0.22 6.58 -0.36
C ILE A 311 -0.96 6.26 -1.28
N LYS A 312 -0.71 6.19 -2.58
CA LYS A 312 -1.65 5.65 -3.57
C LYS A 312 -1.53 4.13 -3.60
N ASN A 313 -2.66 3.44 -3.46
CA ASN A 313 -2.74 1.98 -3.53
C ASN A 313 -3.30 1.51 -4.89
N SER A 314 -3.23 0.19 -5.14
CA SER A 314 -3.65 -0.47 -6.38
C SER A 314 -4.87 -1.39 -6.19
N TRP A 315 -5.72 -1.10 -5.22
CA TRP A 315 -6.89 -1.93 -4.87
C TRP A 315 -8.24 -1.30 -5.24
N GLY A 316 -8.23 -0.31 -6.12
CA GLY A 316 -9.40 0.46 -6.53
C GLY A 316 -9.80 1.54 -5.53
N GLU A 317 -10.61 2.49 -6.02
CA GLU A 317 -11.03 3.68 -5.28
C GLU A 317 -11.95 3.37 -4.09
N ASN A 318 -12.66 2.23 -4.13
CA ASN A 318 -13.57 1.82 -3.06
C ASN A 318 -12.85 1.32 -1.79
N TRP A 319 -11.51 1.25 -1.81
CA TRP A 319 -10.70 0.87 -0.66
C TRP A 319 -10.03 2.08 -0.02
N GLY A 320 -9.96 2.10 1.32
CA GLY A 320 -9.32 3.18 2.06
C GLY A 320 -9.97 4.54 1.81
N GLU A 321 -9.15 5.59 1.75
CA GLU A 321 -9.62 6.95 1.42
C GLU A 321 -9.55 7.17 -0.09
N ASN A 322 -10.58 6.74 -0.82
CA ASN A 322 -10.64 6.86 -2.28
C ASN A 322 -9.42 6.19 -2.97
N GLY A 323 -8.97 5.04 -2.46
CA GLY A 323 -7.79 4.33 -2.92
C GLY A 323 -6.46 4.73 -2.26
N TYR A 324 -6.49 5.68 -1.32
CA TYR A 324 -5.30 6.16 -0.63
C TYR A 324 -5.20 5.65 0.80
N TYR A 325 -3.97 5.60 1.28
CA TYR A 325 -3.57 5.21 2.62
C TYR A 325 -2.70 6.31 3.23
N LYS A 326 -2.97 6.67 4.49
CA LYS A 326 -2.13 7.59 5.24
C LYS A 326 -1.43 6.82 6.34
N ILE A 327 -0.10 6.93 6.41
CA ILE A 327 0.71 6.24 7.42
C ILE A 327 1.63 7.22 8.12
N CYS A 328 1.76 7.08 9.43
CA CYS A 328 2.64 7.90 10.25
C CYS A 328 4.08 7.95 9.71
N ARG A 329 4.60 9.17 9.62
CA ARG A 329 5.99 9.51 9.29
C ARG A 329 6.81 9.66 10.58
N GLY A 330 8.13 9.45 10.52
CA GLY A 330 9.10 9.68 11.62
C GLY A 330 9.55 8.42 12.37
N SER A 331 9.20 7.22 11.91
CA SER A 331 9.61 5.98 12.60
C SER A 331 9.67 4.73 11.71
N ASN A 332 9.62 4.90 10.38
CA ASN A 332 9.60 3.78 9.42
C ASN A 332 8.55 2.72 9.78
N VAL A 333 7.31 3.20 9.99
CA VAL A 333 6.16 2.37 10.35
C VAL A 333 5.89 1.38 9.23
N CYS A 334 5.71 0.11 9.58
CA CYS A 334 5.51 -0.98 8.61
C CYS A 334 6.61 -1.13 7.54
N GLY A 335 7.80 -0.55 7.76
CA GLY A 335 8.90 -0.63 6.80
C GLY A 335 8.74 0.28 5.57
N VAL A 336 7.84 1.26 5.59
CA VAL A 336 7.53 2.11 4.43
C VAL A 336 8.76 2.85 3.85
N ASP A 337 9.76 3.14 4.69
CA ASP A 337 10.99 3.83 4.27
C ASP A 337 12.10 2.83 3.85
N SER A 338 11.87 1.52 3.98
CA SER A 338 12.90 0.49 3.80
C SER A 338 13.21 0.10 2.35
N LEU A 339 12.31 0.41 1.42
CA LEU A 339 12.50 0.21 -0.01
C LEU A 339 11.83 1.38 -0.72
N VAL A 340 12.62 2.38 -1.08
CA VAL A 340 12.15 3.58 -1.76
C VAL A 340 13.00 3.78 -3.01
N SER A 341 12.33 3.91 -4.15
CA SER A 341 13.00 4.08 -5.44
C SER A 341 12.43 5.29 -6.17
N THR A 342 13.34 6.11 -6.67
CA THR A 342 13.04 7.24 -7.55
C THR A 342 13.37 6.87 -8.98
N VAL A 343 12.61 7.39 -9.93
CA VAL A 343 12.84 7.20 -11.36
C VAL A 343 12.86 8.57 -12.05
N VAL A 344 13.76 8.72 -13.02
CA VAL A 344 13.84 9.91 -13.87
C VAL A 344 13.39 9.50 -15.26
N ALA A 345 12.41 10.21 -15.82
CA ALA A 345 11.96 10.00 -17.19
C ALA A 345 12.86 10.76 -18.19
N LEU A 346 13.08 10.20 -19.38
CA LEU A 346 13.75 10.93 -20.46
C LEU A 346 12.86 12.06 -20.98
N ASN A 347 13.42 13.26 -21.05
CA ASN A 347 12.75 14.38 -21.72
C ASN A 347 12.87 14.20 -23.24
N THR A 348 11.79 13.78 -23.90
CA THR A 348 11.71 13.73 -25.36
C THR A 348 11.27 15.06 -25.95
N LYS A 349 11.79 16.19 -25.45
CA LYS A 349 11.82 17.43 -26.24
C LYS A 349 12.87 17.26 -27.33
N SER A 350 12.43 16.70 -28.46
CA SER A 350 13.08 16.89 -29.76
C SER A 350 12.71 18.26 -30.31
#